data_AF-A0AAE4KWD3-F1
#
_entry.id   AF-A0AAE4KWD3-F1
#
_cell.length_a   1.000
_cell.length_b   1.000
_cell.length_c   1.000
_cell.angle_alpha   90.00
_cell.angle_beta   90.00
_cell.angle_gamma   90.00
#
_symmetry.space_group_name_H-M   'P 1'
#
loop_
_entity.id
_entity.type
_entity.pdbx_description
1 polymer ?
#
loop_
_entity_poly.entity_id
_entity_poly.type
_entity_poly.pdbx_seq_one_letter_code
_entity_poly.pdbx_strand_id
1 'polypeptide(L)'
;MSNNEITQNKIEERSLERVKEVIRQNDYQCYFGLSVSDIEEFKELLKIIEPNPSSNKFPDFICRKGFLEHFAVTSSSEGKKGAIHKIEKSKFESKSRKIRKNLSSKTQKVKNEFLYPEHSYKD
;
A
#
# COMPACT_ATOMS: atom_id res chain seq x y z
N MET A 1 21.37 -6.10 0.09
CA MET A 1 19.99 -5.81 0.53
C MET A 1 19.25 -7.12 0.74
N SER A 2 18.44 -7.18 1.78
CA SER A 2 17.62 -8.36 2.09
C SER A 2 16.45 -8.48 1.09
N ASN A 3 15.95 -9.70 0.83
CA ASN A 3 14.74 -9.88 0.00
C ASN A 3 13.51 -9.13 0.55
N ASN A 4 13.43 -8.97 1.88
CA ASN A 4 12.34 -8.25 2.52
C ASN A 4 12.45 -6.74 2.27
N GLU A 5 13.66 -6.19 2.36
CA GLU A 5 13.95 -4.77 2.09
C GLU A 5 13.63 -4.41 0.64
N ILE A 6 14.06 -5.23 -0.32
CA ILE A 6 13.72 -5.02 -1.74
C ILE A 6 12.20 -5.05 -1.97
N THR A 7 11.49 -5.92 -1.25
CA THR A 7 10.02 -6.04 -1.38
C THR A 7 9.32 -4.82 -0.79
N GLN A 8 9.80 -4.34 0.35
CA GLN A 8 9.24 -3.18 1.04
C GLN A 8 9.43 -1.89 0.22
N ASN A 9 10.65 -1.62 -0.26
CA ASN A 9 10.92 -0.45 -1.11
C ASN A 9 10.03 -0.45 -2.36
N LYS A 10 9.80 -1.62 -2.97
CA LYS A 10 8.87 -1.74 -4.13
C LYS A 10 7.43 -1.40 -3.79
N ILE A 11 6.98 -1.72 -2.57
CA ILE A 11 5.63 -1.38 -2.10
C ILE A 11 5.52 0.12 -1.88
N GLU A 12 6.52 0.73 -1.24
CA GLU A 12 6.60 2.17 -0.98
C GLU A 12 6.63 2.99 -2.28
N GLU A 13 7.53 2.65 -3.21
CA GLU A 13 7.61 3.30 -4.52
C GLU A 13 6.29 3.21 -5.29
N ARG A 14 5.67 2.02 -5.30
CA ARG A 14 4.38 1.82 -5.97
C ARG A 14 3.26 2.63 -5.31
N SER A 15 3.29 2.78 -3.99
CA SER A 15 2.32 3.57 -3.23
C SER A 15 2.47 5.05 -3.57
N LEU A 16 3.70 5.57 -3.60
CA LEU A 16 3.98 6.95 -4.00
C LEU A 16 3.51 7.23 -5.43
N GLU A 17 3.77 6.33 -6.38
CA GLU A 17 3.32 6.51 -7.76
C GLU A 17 1.79 6.55 -7.88
N ARG A 18 1.10 5.73 -7.08
CA ARG A 18 -0.37 5.77 -7.01
C ARG A 18 -0.87 7.11 -6.46
N VAL A 19 -0.24 7.65 -5.42
CA VAL A 19 -0.59 8.97 -4.87
C VAL A 19 -0.38 10.04 -5.94
N LYS A 20 0.76 10.06 -6.62
CA LYS A 20 1.03 11.02 -7.72
C LYS A 20 -0.02 10.93 -8.82
N GLU A 21 -0.45 9.72 -9.19
CA GLU A 21 -1.49 9.52 -10.19
C GLU A 21 -2.84 10.11 -9.77
N VAL A 22 -3.28 9.85 -8.55
CA VAL A 22 -4.53 10.38 -7.99
C VAL A 22 -4.49 11.91 -7.93
N ILE A 23 -3.38 12.48 -7.48
CA ILE A 23 -3.17 13.93 -7.41
C ILE A 23 -3.21 14.58 -8.81
N ARG A 24 -2.64 13.92 -9.83
CA ARG A 24 -2.72 14.38 -11.24
C ARG A 24 -4.14 14.43 -11.78
N GLN A 25 -5.06 13.62 -11.27
CA GLN A 25 -6.46 13.64 -11.67
C GLN A 25 -7.21 14.88 -11.12
N ASN A 26 -6.58 15.66 -10.22
CA ASN A 26 -7.12 16.90 -9.63
C ASN A 26 -8.51 16.71 -8.99
N ASP A 27 -8.76 15.56 -8.39
CA ASP A 27 -9.95 15.36 -7.56
C ASP A 27 -9.82 16.16 -6.25
N TYR A 28 -10.75 17.08 -6.01
CA TYR A 28 -10.77 17.92 -4.81
C TYR A 28 -10.88 17.10 -3.51
N GLN A 29 -11.47 15.89 -3.56
CA GLN A 29 -11.57 15.03 -2.38
C GLN A 29 -10.20 14.59 -1.84
N CYS A 30 -9.16 14.60 -2.70
CA CYS A 30 -7.81 14.20 -2.31
C CYS A 30 -7.09 15.20 -1.41
N TYR A 31 -7.63 16.42 -1.29
CA TYR A 31 -7.05 17.50 -0.50
C TYR A 31 -7.89 17.85 0.72
N PHE A 32 -8.80 16.97 1.12
CA PHE A 32 -9.63 17.19 2.31
C PHE A 32 -8.76 17.46 3.53
N GLY A 33 -9.04 18.56 4.23
CA GLY A 33 -8.28 18.98 5.42
C GLY A 33 -7.02 19.78 5.14
N LEU A 34 -6.72 20.12 3.88
CA LEU A 34 -5.58 20.97 3.50
C LEU A 34 -6.05 22.37 3.08
N SER A 35 -5.29 23.40 3.45
CA SER A 35 -5.46 24.74 2.89
C SER A 35 -4.89 24.82 1.47
N VAL A 36 -5.24 25.87 0.71
CA VAL A 36 -4.69 26.08 -0.64
C VAL A 36 -3.16 26.13 -0.62
N SER A 37 -2.55 26.78 0.38
CA SER A 37 -1.10 26.83 0.55
C SER A 37 -0.51 25.44 0.80
N ASP A 38 -1.16 24.62 1.63
CA ASP A 38 -0.68 23.26 1.92
C ASP A 38 -0.75 22.38 0.67
N ILE A 39 -1.76 22.57 -0.18
CA ILE A 39 -1.90 21.84 -1.44
C ILE A 39 -0.75 22.16 -2.39
N GLU A 40 -0.37 23.43 -2.50
CA GLU A 40 0.75 23.87 -3.33
C GLU A 40 2.09 23.30 -2.83
N GLU A 41 2.32 23.37 -1.51
CA GLU A 41 3.51 22.80 -0.89
C GLU A 41 3.58 21.28 -1.05
N PHE A 42 2.47 20.58 -0.82
CA PHE A 42 2.37 19.14 -0.98
C PHE A 42 2.65 18.69 -2.43
N LYS A 43 2.06 19.39 -3.41
CA LYS A 43 2.32 19.12 -4.84
C LYS A 43 3.79 19.31 -5.20
N GLU A 44 4.42 20.33 -4.64
CA GLU A 44 5.84 20.59 -4.89
C GLU A 44 6.73 19.53 -4.23
N LEU A 45 6.41 19.13 -3.00
CA LEU A 45 7.09 18.04 -2.29
C LEU A 45 7.06 16.75 -3.12
N LEU A 46 5.89 16.35 -3.65
CA LEU A 46 5.74 15.14 -4.46
C LEU A 46 6.58 15.14 -5.75
N LYS A 47 7.01 16.29 -6.27
CA LYS A 47 7.87 16.37 -7.46
C LYS A 47 9.35 16.16 -7.15
N ILE A 48 9.79 16.59 -5.97
CA ILE A 48 11.21 16.63 -5.59
C ILE A 48 11.62 15.53 -4.62
N ILE A 49 10.67 14.69 -4.20
CA ILE A 49 10.88 13.64 -3.21
C ILE A 49 11.54 12.40 -3.83
N GLU A 50 12.59 11.91 -3.18
CA GLU A 50 13.39 10.78 -3.63
C GLU A 50 13.45 9.70 -2.54
N PRO A 51 13.60 8.41 -2.92
CA PRO A 51 13.76 7.33 -1.95
C PRO A 51 14.95 7.58 -1.02
N ASN A 52 14.79 7.28 0.26
CA ASN A 52 15.89 7.41 1.21
C ASN A 52 17.00 6.39 0.88
N PRO A 53 18.26 6.82 0.69
CA PRO A 53 19.40 5.90 0.47
C PRO A 53 19.59 4.88 1.61
N SER A 54 19.09 5.20 2.82
CA SER A 54 19.07 4.31 3.97
C SER A 54 17.69 3.66 4.16
N SER A 55 17.26 2.79 3.23
CA SER A 55 15.90 2.24 3.14
C SER A 55 15.34 1.51 4.39
N ASN A 56 16.17 1.06 5.32
CA ASN A 56 15.70 0.45 6.58
C ASN A 56 15.56 1.46 7.73
N LYS A 57 15.72 2.76 7.45
CA LYS A 57 15.63 3.82 8.45
C LYS A 57 14.59 4.83 8.01
N PHE A 58 13.77 5.22 8.97
CA PHE A 58 12.91 6.38 8.83
C PHE A 58 13.73 7.60 8.34
N PRO A 59 13.20 8.40 7.41
CA PRO A 59 11.92 8.24 6.70
C PRO A 59 12.06 7.46 5.38
N ASP A 60 10.95 6.99 4.80
CA ASP A 60 10.97 6.27 3.51
C ASP A 60 11.48 7.13 2.34
N PHE A 61 11.09 8.40 2.29
CA PHE A 61 11.52 9.35 1.26
C PHE A 61 11.98 10.67 1.85
N ILE A 62 12.95 11.29 1.21
CA ILE A 62 13.56 12.56 1.64
C ILE A 62 13.58 13.57 0.50
N CYS A 63 13.54 14.85 0.85
CA CYS A 63 13.79 15.95 -0.06
C CYS A 63 14.34 17.16 0.69
N ARG A 64 14.77 18.20 -0.04
CA ARG A 64 15.24 19.44 0.59
C ARG A 64 14.19 20.13 1.47
N LYS A 65 12.90 19.95 1.16
CA LYS A 65 11.77 20.60 1.85
C LYS A 65 11.15 19.75 2.96
N GLY A 66 11.66 18.54 3.22
CA GLY A 66 11.09 17.65 4.23
C GLY A 66 11.21 16.18 3.86
N PHE A 67 10.29 15.37 4.37
CA PHE A 67 10.29 13.93 4.15
C PHE A 67 8.86 13.39 4.03
N LEU A 68 8.73 12.15 3.56
CA LEU A 68 7.48 11.41 3.49
C LEU A 68 7.69 10.01 4.07
N GLU A 69 6.75 9.59 4.88
CA GLU A 69 6.72 8.26 5.50
C GLU A 69 5.41 7.56 5.12
N HIS A 70 5.50 6.31 4.70
CA HIS A 70 4.35 5.47 4.43
C HIS A 70 3.95 4.66 5.65
N PHE A 71 2.76 4.96 6.18
CA PHE A 71 2.14 4.17 7.22
C PHE A 71 1.11 3.20 6.63
N ALA A 72 1.28 1.91 6.90
CA ALA A 72 0.25 0.92 6.63
C ALA A 72 -0.78 0.93 7.76
N VAL A 73 -1.87 1.68 7.59
CA VAL A 73 -2.99 1.68 8.53
C VAL A 73 -3.86 0.44 8.28
N THR A 74 -4.11 -0.36 9.32
CA THR A 74 -5.02 -1.52 9.25
C THR A 74 -6.05 -1.43 10.35
N SER A 75 -7.33 -1.53 10.02
CA SER A 75 -8.45 -1.47 10.97
C SER A 75 -8.85 -2.82 11.56
N SER A 76 -8.00 -3.85 11.46
CA SER A 76 -8.36 -5.20 11.94
C SER A 76 -8.16 -5.34 13.44
N SER A 77 -9.06 -6.11 14.06
CA SER A 77 -8.87 -6.61 15.42
C SER A 77 -7.50 -7.32 15.55
N GLU A 78 -6.81 -7.03 16.64
CA GLU A 78 -5.52 -7.64 16.97
C GLU A 78 -5.70 -8.73 18.01
N GLY A 79 -5.18 -9.92 17.73
CA GLY A 79 -5.06 -11.00 18.71
C GLY A 79 -3.63 -11.08 19.26
N LYS A 80 -3.36 -12.05 20.16
CA LYS A 80 -2.00 -12.33 20.68
C LYS A 80 -0.95 -12.63 19.59
N LYS A 81 -1.38 -12.92 18.36
CA LYS A 81 -0.53 -13.23 17.19
C LYS A 81 -0.49 -12.09 16.15
N GLY A 82 -1.01 -10.91 16.50
CA GLY A 82 -1.11 -9.73 15.63
C GLY A 82 -2.45 -9.59 14.92
N ALA A 83 -2.47 -8.73 13.90
CA ALA A 83 -3.63 -8.39 13.08
C ALA A 83 -4.29 -9.64 12.44
N ILE A 84 -5.55 -9.90 12.79
CA ILE A 84 -6.31 -11.07 12.32
C ILE A 84 -6.40 -11.08 10.80
N HIS A 85 -6.68 -9.93 10.19
CA HIS A 85 -6.76 -9.79 8.74
C HIS A 85 -5.46 -10.23 8.01
N LYS A 86 -4.28 -9.85 8.54
CA LYS A 86 -2.99 -10.28 7.95
C LYS A 86 -2.81 -11.80 8.02
N ILE A 87 -3.21 -12.40 9.14
CA ILE A 87 -3.15 -13.86 9.33
C ILE A 87 -4.08 -14.57 8.33
N GLU A 88 -5.32 -14.11 8.21
CA GLU A 88 -6.31 -14.71 7.30
C GLU A 88 -5.93 -14.55 5.84
N LYS A 89 -5.45 -13.36 5.45
CA LYS A 89 -4.94 -13.09 4.10
C LYS A 89 -3.77 -14.01 3.76
N SER A 90 -2.82 -14.20 4.69
CA SER A 90 -1.68 -15.11 4.48
C SER A 90 -2.13 -16.58 4.30
N LYS A 91 -3.12 -17.02 5.08
CA LYS A 91 -3.73 -18.35 4.91
C LYS A 91 -4.41 -18.48 3.55
N PHE A 92 -5.17 -17.45 3.15
CA PHE A 92 -5.83 -17.41 1.84
C PHE A 92 -4.82 -17.47 0.70
N GLU A 93 -3.78 -16.64 0.70
CA GLU A 93 -2.74 -16.64 -0.33
C GLU A 93 -2.02 -17.99 -0.42
N SER A 94 -1.77 -18.63 0.73
CA SER A 94 -1.19 -19.97 0.77
C SER A 94 -2.10 -21.04 0.16
N LYS A 95 -3.42 -20.96 0.39
CA LYS A 95 -4.41 -21.81 -0.28
C LYS A 95 -4.49 -21.51 -1.78
N SER A 96 -4.56 -20.24 -2.16
CA SER A 96 -4.59 -19.76 -3.55
C SER A 96 -3.39 -20.25 -4.35
N ARG A 97 -2.18 -20.23 -3.77
CA ARG A 97 -0.97 -20.76 -4.41
C ARG A 97 -1.07 -22.26 -4.66
N LYS A 98 -1.64 -23.04 -3.74
CA LYS A 98 -1.88 -24.49 -3.93
C LYS A 98 -2.88 -24.74 -5.05
N ILE A 99 -4.00 -24.01 -5.06
CA ILE A 99 -5.01 -24.10 -6.12
C ILE A 99 -4.37 -23.78 -7.49
N ARG A 100 -3.56 -22.70 -7.56
CA ARG A 100 -2.84 -22.30 -8.77
C ARG A 100 -1.86 -23.36 -9.28
N LYS A 101 -1.20 -24.11 -8.41
CA LYS A 101 -0.31 -25.21 -8.82
C LYS A 101 -1.07 -26.40 -9.42
N ASN A 102 -2.31 -26.63 -8.99
CA ASN A 102 -3.14 -27.75 -9.43
C ASN A 102 -4.03 -27.40 -10.63
N LEU A 103 -3.94 -26.17 -11.15
CA LEU A 103 -4.70 -25.70 -12.29
C LEU A 103 -4.09 -26.22 -13.59
N SER A 104 -4.88 -26.96 -14.38
CA SER A 104 -4.44 -27.42 -15.71
C SER A 104 -4.49 -26.28 -16.73
N SER A 105 -3.69 -26.40 -17.80
CA SER A 105 -3.68 -25.47 -18.93
C SER A 105 -5.02 -25.37 -19.68
N LYS A 106 -5.94 -26.32 -19.47
CA LYS A 106 -7.30 -26.32 -20.05
C LYS A 106 -8.32 -25.53 -19.23
N THR A 107 -7.92 -25.01 -18.07
CA THR A 107 -8.86 -24.32 -17.16
C THR A 107 -9.01 -22.86 -17.59
N GLN A 108 -10.19 -22.48 -18.06
CA GLN A 108 -10.37 -21.25 -18.83
C GLN A 108 -10.38 -19.98 -17.97
N LYS A 109 -10.98 -19.99 -16.77
CA LYS A 109 -10.89 -18.92 -15.75
C LYS A 109 -11.17 -19.47 -14.35
N VAL A 110 -10.37 -19.07 -13.36
CA VAL A 110 -10.66 -19.31 -11.94
C VAL A 110 -10.66 -18.00 -11.19
N LYS A 111 -11.75 -17.75 -10.45
CA LYS A 111 -11.90 -16.62 -9.55
C LYS A 111 -11.75 -17.16 -8.12
N ASN A 112 -10.79 -16.64 -7.37
CA ASN A 112 -10.67 -16.91 -5.95
C ASN A 112 -10.63 -15.56 -5.23
N GLU A 113 -11.64 -15.28 -4.42
CA GLU A 113 -11.79 -14.00 -3.74
C GLU A 113 -11.58 -14.15 -2.25
N PHE A 114 -10.83 -13.20 -1.68
CA PHE A 114 -10.71 -13.06 -0.24
C PHE A 114 -11.76 -12.05 0.21
N LEU A 115 -12.83 -12.55 0.83
CA LEU A 115 -13.87 -11.73 1.44
C LEU A 115 -13.52 -11.50 2.92
N TYR A 116 -13.58 -10.25 3.36
CA TYR A 116 -13.37 -9.88 4.77
C TYR A 116 -14.55 -9.01 5.26
N PRO A 117 -15.66 -9.63 5.69
CA PRO A 117 -16.93 -8.95 5.95
C PRO A 117 -16.86 -7.91 7.07
N GLU A 118 -15.97 -8.07 8.06
CA GLU A 118 -15.86 -7.14 9.20
C GLU A 118 -15.35 -5.73 8.82
N HIS A 119 -14.84 -5.56 7.59
CA HIS A 119 -14.45 -4.25 7.06
C HIS A 119 -15.23 -3.87 5.79
N SER A 120 -16.29 -4.62 5.48
CA SER A 120 -17.20 -4.28 4.40
C SER A 120 -18.33 -3.46 5.02
N TYR A 121 -18.39 -2.16 4.69
CA TYR A 121 -19.58 -1.37 5.01
C TYR A 121 -20.80 -2.08 4.41
N LYS A 122 -21.82 -2.32 5.23
CA LYS A 122 -23.12 -2.74 4.71
C LYS A 122 -23.81 -1.47 4.21
N ASP A 123 -24.14 -1.45 2.93
CA ASP A 123 -25.02 -0.43 2.34
C ASP A 123 -26.41 -0.46 3.00
#